data_AF-A0A833AM45-F1
#
_entry.id   AF-A0A833AM45-F1
#
_cell.length_a   1.000
_cell.length_b   1.000
_cell.length_c   1.000
_cell.angle_alpha   90.00
_cell.angle_beta   90.00
_cell.angle_gamma   90.00
#
_symmetry.space_group_name_H-M   'P 1'
#
loop_
_entity.id
_entity.type
_entity.pdbx_description
1 polymer ?
#
loop_
_entity_poly.entity_id
_entity_poly.type
_entity_poly.pdbx_seq_one_letter_code
_entity_poly.pdbx_strand_id
1 'polypeptide(L)'
;MPLPFLPAYVNCWLLENDDGFTLIDTGVNNAKTRNLWEDILKKYCNVKPLRQLIVTHYHPDHIGLAGWFVEKYDVQLMMTQIEWLYARSLFLLSDETLGDLMVDFYRSCDCEEEFLHYARKSGNTFAQTISPVPHSYVRIKSNAELPLTHSMWTSRCSAGHSPAQLTLHNPVEKLLISADEILPHITPNISVWPDEPFANPLQDYLDSLEEFQNFDAETIMLPAHGYPTKNMPHSL
;
A
#
# COMPACT_ATOMS: atom_id res chain seq x y z
N MET A 1 -12.46 -1.25 -1.68
CA MET A 1 -12.55 -1.18 -3.15
C MET A 1 -12.40 -2.56 -3.78
N PRO A 2 -13.25 -2.92 -4.76
CA PRO A 2 -13.19 -4.21 -5.45
C PRO A 2 -11.96 -4.31 -6.36
N LEU A 3 -11.35 -5.49 -6.42
CA LEU A 3 -10.18 -5.78 -7.24
C LEU A 3 -10.51 -6.76 -8.38
N PRO A 4 -9.81 -6.67 -9.53
CA PRO A 4 -9.99 -7.58 -10.67
C PRO A 4 -9.18 -8.89 -10.52
N PHE A 5 -8.55 -9.11 -9.38
CA PHE A 5 -7.72 -10.27 -9.03
C PHE A 5 -7.95 -10.64 -7.55
N LEU A 6 -7.21 -11.62 -7.03
CA LEU A 6 -7.21 -11.97 -5.61
C LEU A 6 -6.10 -11.20 -4.86
N PRO A 7 -6.35 -10.71 -3.63
CA PRO A 7 -7.63 -10.73 -2.91
C PRO A 7 -8.73 -9.91 -3.60
N ALA A 8 -10.00 -10.30 -3.46
CA ALA A 8 -11.10 -9.74 -4.27
C ALA A 8 -11.43 -8.25 -3.98
N TYR A 9 -10.89 -7.69 -2.90
CA TYR A 9 -11.06 -6.31 -2.51
C TYR A 9 -9.92 -5.86 -1.59
N VAL A 10 -9.67 -4.56 -1.55
CA VAL A 10 -8.78 -3.85 -0.61
C VAL A 10 -9.60 -2.89 0.25
N ASN A 11 -9.26 -2.68 1.51
CA ASN A 11 -9.86 -1.70 2.40
C ASN A 11 -9.13 -0.37 2.25
N CYS A 12 -9.89 0.71 2.17
CA CYS A 12 -9.35 2.07 2.15
C CYS A 12 -10.03 2.86 3.27
N TRP A 13 -9.34 3.80 3.90
CA TRP A 13 -9.84 4.50 5.08
C TRP A 13 -10.03 5.98 4.79
N LEU A 14 -11.21 6.51 5.09
CA LEU A 14 -11.52 7.93 4.95
C LEU A 14 -11.68 8.54 6.34
N LEU A 15 -10.70 9.32 6.76
CA LEU A 15 -10.61 9.91 8.09
C LEU A 15 -11.08 11.35 8.03
N GLU A 16 -12.06 11.71 8.87
CA GLU A 16 -12.53 13.09 9.00
C GLU A 16 -11.63 13.87 9.96
N ASN A 17 -11.09 14.99 9.49
CA ASN A 17 -10.38 16.00 10.28
C ASN A 17 -11.24 17.26 10.42
N ASP A 18 -10.78 18.22 11.20
CA ASP A 18 -11.47 19.50 11.38
C ASP A 18 -11.65 20.28 10.06
N ASP A 19 -10.64 20.28 9.19
CA ASP A 19 -10.59 21.10 7.97
C ASP A 19 -10.82 20.33 6.66
N GLY A 20 -11.04 19.02 6.73
CA GLY A 20 -11.04 18.17 5.55
C GLY A 20 -11.07 16.68 5.84
N PHE A 21 -10.87 15.89 4.80
CA PHE A 21 -10.66 14.45 4.90
C PHE A 21 -9.23 14.06 4.54
N THR A 22 -8.77 12.98 5.17
CA THR A 22 -7.58 12.22 4.78
C THR A 22 -8.03 10.88 4.23
N LEU A 23 -7.65 10.58 2.99
CA LEU A 23 -7.81 9.25 2.43
C LEU A 23 -6.55 8.43 2.69
N ILE A 24 -6.70 7.15 3.00
CA ILE A 24 -5.63 6.18 3.12
C ILE A 24 -5.89 5.04 2.14
N ASP A 25 -4.97 4.88 1.19
CA ASP A 25 -5.02 3.95 0.06
C ASP A 25 -6.19 4.15 -0.91
N THR A 26 -6.08 3.62 -2.12
CA THR A 26 -6.92 4.09 -3.24
C THR A 26 -7.55 3.00 -4.12
N GLY A 27 -7.14 1.75 -4.02
CA GLY A 27 -7.55 0.72 -4.99
C GLY A 27 -6.81 0.86 -6.32
N VAL A 28 -7.11 -0.07 -7.24
CA VAL A 28 -6.51 -0.09 -8.59
C VAL A 28 -7.09 0.96 -9.53
N ASN A 29 -6.31 1.32 -10.55
CA ASN A 29 -6.70 2.27 -11.57
C ASN A 29 -7.63 1.65 -12.64
N ASN A 30 -8.93 1.61 -12.36
CA ASN A 30 -9.93 1.26 -13.37
C ASN A 30 -11.21 2.11 -13.24
N ALA A 31 -12.06 2.06 -14.27
CA ALA A 31 -13.29 2.87 -14.31
C ALA A 31 -14.25 2.55 -13.16
N LYS A 32 -14.34 1.28 -12.75
CA LYS A 32 -15.21 0.85 -11.64
C LYS A 32 -14.78 1.49 -10.33
N THR A 33 -13.48 1.42 -9.99
CA THR A 33 -12.92 2.01 -8.77
C THR A 33 -13.06 3.53 -8.77
N ARG A 34 -12.78 4.21 -9.90
CA ARG A 34 -12.96 5.66 -10.03
C ARG A 34 -14.40 6.10 -9.79
N ASN A 35 -15.38 5.43 -10.41
CA ASN A 35 -16.79 5.74 -10.23
C ASN A 35 -17.24 5.56 -8.77
N LEU A 36 -16.79 4.48 -8.11
CA LEU A 36 -17.06 4.26 -6.69
C LEU A 36 -16.50 5.38 -5.82
N TRP A 37 -15.27 5.83 -6.09
CA TRP A 37 -14.69 6.96 -5.37
C TRP A 37 -15.47 8.26 -5.58
N GLU A 38 -15.88 8.55 -6.81
CA GLU A 38 -16.71 9.74 -7.07
C GLU A 38 -18.01 9.72 -6.26
N ASP A 39 -18.67 8.56 -6.18
CA ASP A 39 -19.91 8.42 -5.40
C ASP A 39 -19.67 8.55 -3.89
N ILE A 40 -18.58 7.96 -3.38
CA ILE A 40 -18.18 8.10 -1.97
C ILE A 40 -17.86 9.55 -1.64
N LEU A 41 -17.03 10.23 -2.44
CA LEU A 41 -16.65 11.62 -2.19
C LEU A 41 -17.85 12.57 -2.30
N LYS A 42 -18.76 12.36 -3.26
CA LYS A 42 -20.02 13.13 -3.33
C LYS A 42 -20.88 12.95 -2.07
N LYS A 43 -20.85 11.76 -1.46
CA LYS A 43 -21.64 11.44 -0.28
C LYS A 43 -21.03 11.97 1.02
N TYR A 44 -19.72 11.84 1.19
CA TYR A 44 -19.03 12.11 2.47
C TYR A 44 -18.20 13.40 2.46
N CYS A 45 -17.69 13.82 1.31
CA CYS A 45 -16.83 15.01 1.16
C CYS A 45 -17.58 16.20 0.52
N ASN A 46 -18.89 16.32 0.78
CA ASN A 46 -19.72 17.40 0.24
C ASN A 46 -19.61 18.72 1.03
N VAL A 47 -19.32 18.65 2.33
CA VAL A 47 -19.18 19.83 3.21
C VAL A 47 -17.72 20.15 3.49
N LYS A 48 -16.86 19.12 3.59
CA LYS A 48 -15.42 19.27 3.78
C LYS A 48 -14.67 18.64 2.61
N PRO A 49 -13.63 19.29 2.08
CA PRO A 49 -12.86 18.78 0.95
C PRO A 49 -11.97 17.60 1.36
N LEU A 50 -11.61 16.76 0.40
CA LEU A 50 -10.47 15.87 0.54
C LEU A 50 -9.19 16.72 0.49
N ARG A 51 -8.32 16.61 1.50
CA ARG A 51 -7.12 17.46 1.62
C ARG A 51 -5.84 16.71 1.32
N GLN A 52 -5.77 15.48 1.81
CA GLN A 52 -4.55 14.69 1.77
C GLN A 52 -4.87 13.22 1.50
N LEU A 53 -3.90 12.58 0.87
CA LEU A 53 -3.89 11.16 0.56
C LEU A 53 -2.63 10.57 1.16
N ILE A 54 -2.78 9.63 2.07
CA ILE A 54 -1.69 8.77 2.53
C ILE A 54 -1.75 7.47 1.72
N VAL A 55 -0.62 7.04 1.17
CA VAL A 55 -0.49 5.71 0.59
C VAL A 55 0.44 4.89 1.47
N THR A 56 -0.01 3.70 1.85
CA THR A 56 0.72 2.84 2.79
C THR A 56 1.97 2.25 2.14
N HIS A 57 1.84 1.73 0.93
CA HIS A 57 2.94 1.17 0.14
C HIS A 57 2.63 1.15 -1.36
N TYR A 58 3.60 0.75 -2.17
CA TYR A 58 3.56 0.91 -3.62
C TYR A 58 2.62 -0.04 -4.36
N HIS A 59 2.09 -1.11 -3.75
CA HIS A 59 1.34 -2.11 -4.51
C HIS A 59 0.13 -1.50 -5.25
N PRO A 60 -0.25 -2.05 -6.42
CA PRO A 60 -1.20 -1.40 -7.33
C PRO A 60 -2.58 -1.12 -6.74
N ASP A 61 -3.03 -1.91 -5.78
CA ASP A 61 -4.30 -1.73 -5.08
C ASP A 61 -4.24 -0.71 -3.93
N HIS A 62 -3.06 -0.19 -3.60
CA HIS A 62 -2.89 0.87 -2.61
C HIS A 62 -2.61 2.20 -3.31
N ILE A 63 -1.58 2.24 -4.16
CA ILE A 63 -1.18 3.46 -4.89
C ILE A 63 -2.00 3.72 -6.16
N GLY A 64 -2.80 2.75 -6.61
CA GLY A 64 -3.32 2.71 -7.98
C GLY A 64 -3.96 3.99 -8.47
N LEU A 65 -4.78 4.65 -7.67
CA LEU A 65 -5.42 5.92 -8.05
C LEU A 65 -4.74 7.16 -7.47
N ALA A 66 -3.57 7.06 -6.84
CA ALA A 66 -2.89 8.21 -6.23
C ALA A 66 -2.65 9.36 -7.22
N GLY A 67 -2.19 9.06 -8.43
CA GLY A 67 -2.04 10.03 -9.53
C GLY A 67 -3.36 10.72 -9.88
N TRP A 68 -4.41 9.92 -10.06
CA TRP A 68 -5.75 10.41 -10.38
C TRP A 68 -6.32 11.31 -9.28
N PHE A 69 -6.10 10.97 -8.01
CA PHE A 69 -6.53 11.79 -6.88
C PHE A 69 -5.81 13.13 -6.83
N VAL A 70 -4.49 13.12 -6.99
CA VAL A 70 -3.68 14.35 -7.01
C VAL A 70 -4.10 15.25 -8.17
N GLU A 71 -4.24 14.71 -9.38
CA GLU A 71 -4.61 15.50 -10.56
C GLU A 71 -6.04 16.05 -10.49
N LYS A 72 -6.99 15.24 -10.04
CA LYS A 72 -8.41 15.59 -10.07
C LYS A 72 -8.87 16.44 -8.89
N TYR A 73 -8.29 16.22 -7.70
CA TYR A 73 -8.76 16.82 -6.45
C TYR A 73 -7.72 17.70 -5.76
N ASP A 74 -6.53 17.88 -6.35
CA ASP A 74 -5.44 18.71 -5.80
C ASP A 74 -5.06 18.32 -4.36
N VAL A 75 -5.03 17.02 -4.09
CA VAL A 75 -4.70 16.49 -2.76
C VAL A 75 -3.19 16.32 -2.59
N GLN A 76 -2.71 16.54 -1.37
CA GLN A 76 -1.31 16.27 -1.05
C GLN A 76 -1.08 14.76 -0.87
N LEU A 77 -0.27 14.14 -1.73
CA LEU A 77 0.20 12.78 -1.53
C LEU A 77 1.24 12.74 -0.40
N MET A 78 1.05 11.84 0.55
CA MET A 78 1.99 11.50 1.61
C MET A 78 2.34 10.01 1.57
N MET A 79 3.61 9.68 1.68
CA MET A 79 4.09 8.30 1.54
C MET A 79 5.50 8.20 2.14
N THR A 80 5.99 6.99 2.40
CA THR A 80 7.42 6.81 2.72
C THR A 80 8.26 7.04 1.46
N GLN A 81 9.51 7.49 1.64
CA GLN A 81 10.37 7.85 0.52
C GLN A 81 10.70 6.65 -0.38
N ILE A 82 10.98 5.49 0.24
CA ILE A 82 11.40 4.29 -0.50
C ILE A 82 10.24 3.80 -1.35
N GLU A 83 9.05 3.73 -0.78
CA GLU A 83 7.83 3.31 -1.47
C GLU A 83 7.50 4.22 -2.68
N TRP A 84 7.61 5.55 -2.52
CA TRP A 84 7.39 6.48 -3.63
C TRP A 84 8.46 6.33 -4.72
N LEU A 85 9.74 6.23 -4.35
CA LEU A 85 10.84 6.05 -5.32
C LEU A 85 10.70 4.72 -6.07
N TYR A 86 10.31 3.66 -5.37
CA TYR A 86 10.12 2.34 -5.93
C TYR A 86 8.97 2.33 -6.94
N ALA A 87 7.81 2.91 -6.58
CA ALA A 87 6.70 3.10 -7.49
C ALA A 87 7.09 3.92 -8.74
N ARG A 88 7.83 5.03 -8.55
CA ARG A 88 8.33 5.87 -9.65
C ARG A 88 9.26 5.08 -10.58
N SER A 89 10.15 4.27 -10.02
CA SER A 89 11.08 3.43 -10.78
C SER A 89 10.32 2.41 -11.62
N LEU A 90 9.47 1.59 -10.98
CA LEU A 90 8.68 0.57 -11.67
C LEU A 90 7.76 1.15 -12.74
N PHE A 91 7.09 2.28 -12.47
CA PHE A 91 6.20 2.93 -13.44
C PHE A 91 6.93 3.38 -14.71
N LEU A 92 8.22 3.72 -14.61
CA LEU A 92 9.01 4.24 -15.72
C LEU A 92 9.77 3.15 -16.51
N LEU A 93 9.79 1.91 -16.03
CA LEU A 93 10.40 0.80 -16.75
C LEU A 93 9.61 0.46 -18.01
N SER A 94 10.31 0.22 -19.12
CA SER A 94 9.68 -0.32 -20.32
C SER A 94 9.29 -1.79 -20.14
N ASP A 95 8.28 -2.23 -20.89
CA ASP A 95 7.86 -3.64 -20.93
C ASP A 95 9.04 -4.57 -21.25
N GLU A 96 9.91 -4.16 -22.17
CA GLU A 96 11.11 -4.92 -22.57
C GLU A 96 12.10 -5.06 -21.41
N THR A 97 12.45 -3.96 -20.74
CA THR A 97 13.42 -3.97 -19.64
C THR A 97 12.93 -4.83 -18.48
N LEU A 98 11.66 -4.64 -18.08
CA LEU A 98 11.09 -5.44 -16.98
C LEU A 98 10.94 -6.91 -17.38
N GLY A 99 10.52 -7.18 -18.62
CA GLY A 99 10.40 -8.53 -19.15
C GLY A 99 11.72 -9.29 -19.14
N ASP A 100 12.82 -8.66 -19.53
CA ASP A 100 14.16 -9.28 -19.50
C ASP A 100 14.65 -9.51 -18.06
N LEU A 101 14.47 -8.55 -17.15
CA LEU A 101 14.77 -8.74 -15.72
C LEU A 101 14.01 -9.92 -15.12
N MET A 102 12.70 -10.03 -15.41
CA MET A 102 11.89 -11.16 -14.96
C MET A 102 12.39 -12.49 -15.55
N VAL A 103 12.69 -12.55 -16.84
CA VAL A 103 13.18 -13.76 -17.49
C VAL A 103 14.52 -14.22 -16.90
N ASP A 104 15.45 -13.31 -16.69
CA ASP A 104 16.76 -13.65 -16.13
C ASP A 104 16.64 -14.15 -14.68
N PHE A 105 15.81 -13.49 -13.88
CA PHE A 105 15.54 -13.91 -12.50
C PHE A 105 14.85 -15.28 -12.45
N TYR A 106 13.73 -15.47 -13.14
CA TYR A 106 13.01 -16.74 -13.10
C TYR A 106 13.77 -17.90 -13.73
N ARG A 107 14.63 -17.64 -14.73
CA ARG A 107 15.55 -18.65 -15.25
C ARG A 107 16.57 -19.07 -14.18
N SER A 108 17.06 -18.14 -13.35
CA SER A 108 17.94 -18.48 -12.22
C SER A 108 17.26 -19.31 -11.13
N CYS A 109 15.92 -19.33 -11.12
CA CYS A 109 15.08 -20.18 -10.27
C CYS A 109 14.61 -21.47 -10.95
N ASP A 110 15.24 -21.88 -12.06
CA ASP A 110 14.93 -23.09 -12.83
C ASP A 110 13.46 -23.17 -13.34
N CYS A 111 12.82 -22.03 -13.59
CA CYS A 111 11.47 -22.00 -14.18
C CYS A 111 11.47 -22.47 -15.64
N GLU A 112 10.39 -23.15 -16.05
CA GLU A 112 10.24 -23.69 -17.41
C GLU A 112 10.07 -22.59 -18.48
N GLU A 113 10.52 -22.87 -19.71
CA GLU A 113 10.48 -21.91 -20.84
C GLU A 113 9.07 -21.38 -21.16
N GLU A 114 8.02 -22.17 -20.92
CA GLU A 114 6.63 -21.71 -21.08
C GLU A 114 6.32 -20.56 -20.10
N PHE A 115 6.76 -20.68 -18.85
CA PHE A 115 6.61 -19.63 -17.85
C PHE A 115 7.47 -18.41 -18.17
N LEU A 116 8.70 -18.60 -18.63
CA LEU A 116 9.56 -17.48 -19.05
C LEU A 116 8.94 -16.70 -20.22
N HIS A 117 8.32 -17.40 -21.19
CA HIS A 117 7.59 -16.76 -22.26
C HIS A 117 6.39 -15.96 -21.75
N TYR A 118 5.62 -16.52 -20.81
CA TYR A 118 4.52 -15.84 -20.15
C TYR A 118 5.00 -14.57 -19.40
N ALA A 119 6.04 -14.68 -18.58
CA ALA A 119 6.60 -13.59 -17.79
C ALA A 119 7.01 -12.40 -18.69
N ARG A 120 7.75 -12.67 -19.79
CA ARG A 120 8.12 -11.64 -20.75
C ARG A 120 6.92 -10.98 -21.41
N LYS A 121 5.90 -11.77 -21.77
CA LYS A 121 4.70 -11.27 -22.47
C LYS A 121 3.80 -10.42 -21.57
N SER A 122 3.83 -10.63 -20.26
CA SER A 122 3.02 -9.85 -19.30
C SER A 122 3.38 -8.36 -19.29
N GLY A 123 4.63 -8.00 -19.62
CA GLY A 123 5.09 -6.61 -19.64
C GLY A 123 4.99 -5.93 -18.27
N ASN A 124 4.93 -4.60 -18.27
CA ASN A 124 4.82 -3.80 -17.06
C ASN A 124 3.37 -3.72 -16.54
N THR A 125 2.91 -4.82 -15.95
CA THR A 125 1.58 -4.94 -15.34
C THR A 125 1.36 -3.91 -14.23
N PHE A 126 2.42 -3.49 -13.53
CA PHE A 126 2.38 -2.42 -12.54
C PHE A 126 1.91 -1.10 -13.18
N ALA A 127 2.61 -0.63 -14.23
CA ALA A 127 2.25 0.60 -14.94
C ALA A 127 0.87 0.54 -15.59
N GLN A 128 0.42 -0.64 -16.02
CA GLN A 128 -0.91 -0.86 -16.59
C GLN A 128 -2.05 -0.77 -15.55
N THR A 129 -1.76 -1.03 -14.27
CA THR A 129 -2.77 -1.16 -13.20
C THR A 129 -2.89 0.10 -12.33
N ILE A 130 -1.99 1.07 -12.51
CA ILE A 130 -1.97 2.31 -11.73
C ILE A 130 -2.16 3.56 -12.61
N SER A 131 -2.48 4.67 -11.98
CA SER A 131 -2.43 6.02 -12.56
C SER A 131 -1.00 6.55 -12.47
N PRO A 132 -0.62 7.55 -13.29
CA PRO A 132 0.73 8.10 -13.25
C PRO A 132 1.15 8.50 -11.84
N VAL A 133 2.26 7.95 -11.35
CA VAL A 133 2.74 8.23 -9.98
C VAL A 133 3.06 9.72 -9.84
N PRO A 134 2.49 10.45 -8.86
CA PRO A 134 2.73 11.87 -8.67
C PRO A 134 4.22 12.26 -8.62
N HIS A 135 4.56 13.40 -9.21
CA HIS A 135 5.95 13.89 -9.27
C HIS A 135 6.47 14.44 -7.95
N SER A 136 5.59 14.75 -7.01
CA SER A 136 5.91 15.23 -5.67
C SER A 136 5.09 14.48 -4.63
N TYR A 137 5.62 14.43 -3.41
CA TYR A 137 4.99 13.82 -2.25
C TYR A 137 5.54 14.50 -0.98
N VAL A 138 4.82 14.35 0.13
CA VAL A 138 5.31 14.66 1.47
C VAL A 138 5.79 13.38 2.12
N ARG A 139 7.06 13.38 2.53
CA ARG A 139 7.68 12.21 3.14
C ARG A 139 7.14 11.97 4.54
N ILE A 140 6.61 10.77 4.77
CA ILE A 140 6.40 10.22 6.11
C ILE A 140 7.64 9.41 6.49
N LYS A 141 8.15 9.63 7.71
CA LYS A 141 9.25 8.85 8.30
C LYS A 141 8.66 7.89 9.33
N SER A 142 9.40 6.83 9.68
CA SER A 142 9.06 6.03 10.86
C SER A 142 9.14 6.89 12.13
N ASN A 143 8.26 6.63 13.10
CA ASN A 143 8.09 7.38 14.34
C ASN A 143 7.69 8.86 14.14
N ALA A 144 7.09 9.20 13.01
CA ALA A 144 6.52 10.53 12.83
C ALA A 144 5.15 10.60 13.51
N GLU A 145 4.88 11.75 14.11
CA GLU A 145 3.61 12.07 14.73
C GLU A 145 2.74 12.82 13.72
N LEU A 146 1.60 12.25 13.37
CA LEU A 146 0.67 12.77 12.37
C LEU A 146 -0.63 13.19 13.06
N PRO A 147 -1.01 14.48 13.02
CA PRO A 147 -2.30 14.93 13.52
C PRO A 147 -3.39 14.47 12.54
N LEU A 148 -4.05 13.36 12.85
CA LEU A 148 -5.17 12.82 12.08
C LEU A 148 -6.37 12.64 13.02
N THR A 149 -7.57 12.86 12.48
CA THR A 149 -8.82 12.96 13.24
C THR A 149 -8.73 14.02 14.34
N HIS A 150 -8.96 13.63 15.60
CA HIS A 150 -8.87 14.49 16.78
C HIS A 150 -7.74 14.08 17.72
N SER A 151 -6.74 13.33 17.22
CA SER A 151 -5.67 12.76 18.03
C SER A 151 -4.36 12.62 17.25
N MET A 152 -3.29 12.20 17.94
CA MET A 152 -2.00 11.96 17.30
C MET A 152 -1.87 10.49 16.91
N TRP A 153 -1.48 10.27 15.66
CA TRP A 153 -1.17 8.97 15.13
C TRP A 153 0.34 8.85 14.93
N THR A 154 0.92 7.75 15.38
CA THR A 154 2.35 7.47 15.18
C THR A 154 2.51 6.58 13.95
N SER A 155 3.38 6.97 13.03
CA SER A 155 3.77 6.14 11.89
C SER A 155 4.84 5.11 12.24
N ARG A 156 4.79 3.97 11.57
CA ARG A 156 5.87 2.99 11.54
C ARG A 156 6.13 2.55 10.11
N CYS A 157 7.40 2.33 9.78
CA CYS A 157 7.82 1.82 8.48
C CYS A 157 8.41 0.43 8.68
N SER A 158 7.85 -0.56 7.99
CA SER A 158 8.27 -1.95 8.05
C SER A 158 8.72 -2.45 6.69
N ALA A 159 9.68 -3.37 6.67
CA ALA A 159 10.16 -4.04 5.46
C ALA A 159 9.63 -5.49 5.41
N GLY A 160 9.86 -6.17 4.29
CA GLY A 160 9.54 -7.58 4.09
C GLY A 160 8.36 -7.81 3.15
N HIS A 161 7.17 -7.28 3.47
CA HIS A 161 6.05 -7.29 2.51
C HIS A 161 6.30 -6.32 1.34
N SER A 162 6.77 -5.12 1.67
CA SER A 162 7.21 -4.10 0.73
C SER A 162 8.47 -3.40 1.29
N PRO A 163 9.16 -2.55 0.53
CA PRO A 163 10.44 -1.98 0.96
C PRO A 163 10.39 -1.11 2.22
N ALA A 164 9.28 -0.41 2.48
CA ALA A 164 9.08 0.44 3.65
C ALA A 164 7.57 0.76 3.85
N GLN A 165 6.74 -0.27 4.02
CA GLN A 165 5.31 -0.15 4.25
C GLN A 165 5.01 0.72 5.46
N LEU A 166 4.06 1.64 5.31
CA LEU A 166 3.57 2.46 6.41
C LEU A 166 2.41 1.79 7.15
N THR A 167 2.55 1.65 8.47
CA THR A 167 1.42 1.44 9.39
C THR A 167 1.20 2.69 10.24
N LEU A 168 -0.03 2.91 10.69
CA LEU A 168 -0.43 4.08 11.47
C LEU A 168 -1.17 3.65 12.73
N HIS A 169 -0.66 4.03 13.90
CA HIS A 169 -1.23 3.68 15.18
C HIS A 169 -1.77 4.90 15.91
N ASN A 170 -3.02 4.80 16.37
CA ASN A 170 -3.64 5.72 17.30
C ASN A 170 -3.71 5.09 18.69
N PRO A 171 -2.85 5.49 19.65
CA PRO A 171 -2.86 4.94 21.00
C PRO A 171 -4.09 5.36 21.82
N VAL A 172 -4.71 6.50 21.49
CA VAL A 172 -5.86 7.03 22.24
C VAL A 172 -7.15 6.29 21.87
N GLU A 173 -7.39 6.13 20.57
CA GLU A 173 -8.56 5.40 20.05
C GLU A 173 -8.32 3.89 19.96
N LYS A 174 -7.10 3.43 20.24
CA LYS A 174 -6.65 2.04 20.12
C LYS A 174 -6.93 1.47 18.73
N LEU A 175 -6.49 2.21 17.71
CA LEU A 175 -6.63 1.81 16.30
C LEU A 175 -5.26 1.60 15.68
N LEU A 176 -5.12 0.57 14.85
CA LEU A 176 -3.93 0.34 14.04
C LEU A 176 -4.36 0.11 12.59
N ILE A 177 -4.02 1.03 11.69
CA ILE A 177 -4.07 0.75 10.25
C ILE A 177 -2.83 -0.08 9.94
N SER A 178 -3.03 -1.40 9.87
CA SER A 178 -1.96 -2.38 9.66
C SER A 178 -1.61 -2.59 8.20
N ALA A 179 -2.41 -2.04 7.27
CA ALA A 179 -2.25 -2.27 5.83
C ALA A 179 -2.10 -3.77 5.54
N ASP A 180 -1.06 -4.15 4.78
CA ASP A 180 -0.75 -5.55 4.49
C ASP A 180 0.24 -6.16 5.48
N GLU A 181 0.75 -5.41 6.46
CA GLU A 181 1.77 -5.90 7.40
C GLU A 181 1.22 -7.06 8.25
N ILE A 182 -0.03 -6.89 8.69
CA ILE A 182 -0.75 -7.87 9.50
C ILE A 182 -2.16 -8.00 8.96
N LEU A 183 -2.47 -9.22 8.51
CA LEU A 183 -3.74 -9.60 7.90
C LEU A 183 -4.38 -10.75 8.71
N PRO A 184 -5.71 -10.70 8.97
CA PRO A 184 -6.37 -11.62 9.91
C PRO A 184 -6.61 -13.04 9.38
N HIS A 185 -6.63 -13.23 8.06
CA HIS A 185 -7.10 -14.48 7.44
C HIS A 185 -6.18 -15.01 6.34
N ILE A 186 -5.22 -14.22 5.90
CA ILE A 186 -4.23 -14.57 4.88
C ILE A 186 -2.87 -14.09 5.38
N THR A 187 -1.80 -14.70 4.87
CA THR A 187 -0.45 -14.18 5.07
C THR A 187 -0.18 -13.07 4.05
N PRO A 188 0.56 -12.01 4.42
CA PRO A 188 1.07 -11.10 3.41
C PRO A 188 1.95 -11.83 2.41
N ASN A 189 2.00 -11.28 1.19
CA ASN A 189 2.96 -11.72 0.20
C ASN A 189 4.38 -11.32 0.64
N ILE A 190 5.32 -12.26 0.68
CA ILE A 190 6.72 -12.00 1.03
C ILE A 190 7.56 -12.66 -0.06
N SER A 191 8.14 -11.85 -0.94
CA SER A 191 8.77 -12.32 -2.17
C SER A 191 10.13 -11.66 -2.40
N VAL A 192 11.06 -12.45 -2.93
CA VAL A 192 12.29 -11.93 -3.54
C VAL A 192 11.94 -11.49 -4.96
N TRP A 193 12.31 -10.27 -5.31
CA TRP A 193 11.99 -9.66 -6.61
C TRP A 193 13.24 -9.54 -7.50
N PRO A 194 13.08 -9.50 -8.84
CA PRO A 194 14.21 -9.45 -9.79
C PRO A 194 15.20 -8.30 -9.59
N ASP A 195 14.74 -7.18 -9.03
CA ASP A 195 15.52 -5.98 -8.78
C ASP A 195 16.33 -6.03 -7.46
N GLU A 196 16.00 -6.97 -6.56
CA GLU A 196 16.78 -7.27 -5.36
C GLU A 196 16.90 -8.81 -5.15
N PRO A 197 17.59 -9.53 -6.06
CA PRO A 197 17.54 -10.99 -6.13
C PRO A 197 18.21 -11.72 -4.95
N PHE A 198 18.94 -10.99 -4.09
CA PHE A 198 19.63 -11.53 -2.91
C PHE A 198 19.02 -11.02 -1.58
N ALA A 199 17.84 -10.42 -1.63
CA ALA A 199 17.13 -9.94 -0.45
C ALA A 199 16.76 -11.09 0.50
N ASN A 200 16.50 -10.75 1.77
CA ASN A 200 15.92 -11.65 2.75
C ASN A 200 14.62 -11.08 3.34
N PRO A 201 13.58 -10.87 2.50
CA PRO A 201 12.37 -10.18 2.90
C PRO A 201 11.59 -10.92 3.99
N LEU A 202 11.80 -12.23 4.13
CA LEU A 202 11.21 -13.00 5.23
C LEU A 202 11.83 -12.61 6.57
N GLN A 203 13.16 -12.43 6.64
CA GLN A 203 13.78 -11.95 7.88
C GLN A 203 13.33 -10.52 8.19
N ASP A 204 13.30 -9.65 7.17
CA ASP A 204 12.84 -8.26 7.34
C ASP A 204 11.40 -8.21 7.89
N TYR A 205 10.52 -9.09 7.40
CA TYR A 205 9.16 -9.25 7.91
C TYR A 205 9.11 -9.80 9.34
N LEU A 206 9.91 -10.83 9.66
CA LEU A 206 9.93 -11.39 11.01
C LEU A 206 10.45 -10.37 12.04
N ASP A 207 11.47 -9.59 11.67
CA ASP A 207 12.01 -8.51 12.50
C ASP A 207 10.98 -7.40 12.70
N SER A 208 10.17 -7.07 11.68
CA SER A 208 9.10 -6.08 11.81
C SER A 208 8.01 -6.51 12.80
N LEU A 209 7.72 -7.81 12.87
CA LEU A 209 6.68 -8.35 13.75
C LEU A 209 7.00 -8.23 15.24
N GLU A 210 8.29 -8.17 15.61
CA GLU A 210 8.70 -7.94 17.01
C GLU A 210 8.15 -6.60 17.53
N GLU A 211 8.03 -5.58 16.66
CA GLU A 211 7.52 -4.27 17.05
C GLU A 211 6.02 -4.30 17.40
N PHE A 212 5.26 -5.25 16.84
CA PHE A 212 3.81 -5.34 17.07
C PHE A 212 3.42 -6.07 18.36
N GLN A 213 4.38 -6.72 19.02
CA GLN A 213 4.13 -7.44 20.28
C GLN A 213 3.79 -6.50 21.45
N ASN A 214 4.12 -5.20 21.33
CA ASN A 214 3.96 -4.21 22.39
C ASN A 214 2.66 -3.39 22.30
N PHE A 215 1.81 -3.64 21.29
CA PHE A 215 0.52 -2.95 21.20
C PHE A 215 -0.43 -3.40 22.32
N ASP A 216 -1.28 -2.47 22.75
CA ASP A 216 -2.39 -2.76 23.66
C ASP A 216 -3.25 -3.88 23.06
N ALA A 217 -3.60 -4.90 23.86
CA ALA A 217 -4.44 -6.02 23.42
C ALA A 217 -5.85 -5.59 23.00
N GLU A 218 -6.29 -4.39 23.41
CA GLU A 218 -7.54 -3.80 22.99
C GLU A 218 -7.45 -3.05 21.65
N THR A 219 -6.25 -2.92 21.07
CA THR A 219 -6.06 -2.27 19.76
C THR A 219 -6.79 -3.04 18.65
N ILE A 220 -7.62 -2.31 17.91
CA ILE A 220 -8.33 -2.82 16.76
C ILE A 220 -7.47 -2.58 15.52
N MET A 221 -7.07 -3.67 14.86
CA MET A 221 -6.47 -3.63 13.54
C MET A 221 -7.49 -3.33 12.46
N LEU A 222 -7.06 -2.48 11.54
CA LEU A 222 -7.75 -2.02 10.34
C LEU A 222 -6.90 -2.47 9.13
N PRO A 223 -6.96 -3.78 8.76
CA PRO A 223 -6.11 -4.35 7.71
C PRO A 223 -6.57 -3.92 6.31
N ALA A 224 -5.69 -3.99 5.32
CA ALA A 224 -6.08 -3.73 3.93
C ALA A 224 -6.92 -4.88 3.34
N HIS A 225 -6.84 -6.09 3.89
CA HIS A 225 -7.70 -7.21 3.48
C HIS A 225 -8.36 -7.90 4.67
N GLY A 226 -9.64 -8.24 4.54
CA GLY A 226 -10.44 -8.83 5.62
C GLY A 226 -11.20 -7.79 6.44
N TYR A 227 -11.59 -8.19 7.66
CA TYR A 227 -12.40 -7.37 8.55
C TYR A 227 -11.55 -6.78 9.69
N PRO A 228 -11.96 -5.61 10.24
CA PRO A 228 -11.39 -5.11 11.49
C PRO A 228 -11.40 -6.17 12.59
N THR A 229 -10.30 -6.29 13.33
CA THR A 229 -10.13 -7.34 14.33
C THR A 229 -9.26 -6.89 15.50
N LYS A 230 -9.42 -7.55 16.66
CA LYS A 230 -8.49 -7.42 17.80
C LYS A 230 -7.45 -8.54 17.84
N ASN A 231 -7.48 -9.46 16.88
CA ASN A 231 -6.59 -10.62 16.84
C ASN A 231 -5.20 -10.19 16.33
N MET A 232 -4.47 -9.43 17.13
CA MET A 232 -3.05 -9.20 16.90
C MET A 232 -2.32 -10.56 16.94
N PRO A 233 -1.22 -10.73 16.20
CA PRO A 233 -0.34 -11.89 16.35
C PRO A 233 0.31 -11.82 17.74
N HIS A 234 -0.37 -12.36 18.74
CA HIS A 234 0.20 -12.56 20.05
C HIS A 234 1.01 -13.86 19.98
N SER A 235 2.32 -13.74 19.79
CA SER A 235 3.34 -14.79 19.61
C SER A 235 3.41 -15.46 18.24
N LEU A 236 4.58 -15.34 17.60
CA LEU A 236 5.14 -16.30 16.66
C LEU A 236 6.10 -17.24 17.40
#